data_AF-A0A7V8NJX7-F1
#
_entry.id   AF-A0A7V8NJX7-F1
#
_cell.length_a   1.000
_cell.length_b   1.000
_cell.length_c   1.000
_cell.angle_alpha   90.00
_cell.angle_beta   90.00
_cell.angle_gamma   90.00
#
_symmetry.space_group_name_H-M   'P 1'
#
loop_
_entity.id
_entity.type
_entity.pdbx_description
1 polymer ?
#
loop_
_entity_poly.entity_id
_entity_poly.type
_entity_poly.pdbx_seq_one_letter_code
_entity_poly.pdbx_strand_id
1 'polypeptide(L)'
;MADNWFGYPAQKHRIHLSQAYTLLGDTTSARAEQEAALALTDAPSVMSRALLALDHAQCQHIDKDPQTAADTATTTWHQLPKGYQNGLVRTRAETLRDALTGRPRDQLTEALST
;
A
#
# COMPACT_ATOMS: atom_id res chain seq x y z
N MET A 1 3.36 19.01 -13.00
CA MET A 1 4.46 19.90 -12.56
C MET A 1 5.75 19.08 -12.61
N ALA A 2 6.85 19.58 -13.17
CA ALA A 2 8.03 18.75 -13.47
C ALA A 2 8.91 18.48 -12.22
N ASP A 3 9.37 17.23 -12.06
CA ASP A 3 10.43 16.83 -11.11
C ASP A 3 11.74 17.58 -11.47
N ASN A 4 12.07 18.65 -10.75
CA ASN A 4 13.36 19.35 -10.85
C ASN A 4 13.98 19.57 -9.46
N TRP A 5 15.21 20.08 -9.38
CA TRP A 5 16.03 20.23 -8.16
C TRP A 5 15.32 20.99 -7.00
N PHE A 6 14.31 21.82 -7.29
CA PHE A 6 13.46 22.50 -6.29
C PHE A 6 12.00 22.03 -6.30
N GLY A 7 11.60 21.27 -7.30
CA GLY A 7 10.30 20.62 -7.40
C GLY A 7 10.26 19.46 -6.43
N TYR A 8 10.02 19.73 -5.16
CA TYR A 8 9.80 18.67 -4.19
C TYR A 8 8.57 17.87 -4.62
N PRO A 9 8.71 16.57 -4.94
CA PRO A 9 7.59 15.77 -5.41
C PRO A 9 6.63 15.54 -4.25
N ALA A 10 5.71 16.48 -4.03
CA ALA A 10 4.79 16.48 -2.89
C ALA A 10 4.07 15.15 -2.74
N GLN A 11 3.65 14.53 -3.85
CA GLN A 11 3.07 13.19 -3.84
C GLN A 11 4.02 12.14 -3.22
N LYS A 12 5.27 12.07 -3.67
CA LYS A 12 6.26 11.11 -3.13
C LYS A 12 6.54 11.38 -1.65
N HIS A 13 6.57 12.63 -1.24
CA HIS A 13 6.69 12.97 0.19
C HIS A 13 5.54 12.42 1.02
N ARG A 14 4.30 12.65 0.57
CA ARG A 14 3.09 12.13 1.22
C ARG A 14 3.13 10.60 1.32
N ILE A 15 3.59 9.90 0.27
CA ILE A 15 3.81 8.44 0.29
C ILE A 15 4.86 8.03 1.33
N HIS A 16 5.97 8.76 1.45
CA HIS A 16 6.99 8.45 2.45
C HIS A 16 6.52 8.71 3.88
N LEU A 17 5.77 9.80 4.11
CA LEU A 17 5.16 10.07 5.41
C LEU A 17 4.13 9.02 5.78
N SER A 18 3.26 8.61 4.85
CA SER A 18 2.29 7.54 5.14
C SER A 18 3.00 6.26 5.57
N GLN A 19 4.09 5.89 4.90
CA GLN A 19 4.88 4.71 5.25
C GLN A 19 5.53 4.84 6.62
N ALA A 20 6.11 6.00 6.94
CA ALA A 20 6.70 6.25 8.25
C ALA A 20 5.65 6.13 9.37
N TYR A 21 4.48 6.73 9.19
CA TYR A 21 3.39 6.64 10.17
C TYR A 21 2.84 5.22 10.31
N THR A 22 2.69 4.47 9.20
CA THR A 22 2.29 3.05 9.24
C THR A 22 3.29 2.23 10.07
N LEU A 23 4.60 2.43 9.87
CA LEU A 23 5.64 1.73 10.64
C LEU A 23 5.64 2.10 12.13
N LEU A 24 5.28 3.35 12.46
CA LEU A 24 5.13 3.83 13.83
C LEU A 24 3.81 3.42 14.49
N GLY A 25 2.88 2.81 13.73
CA GLY A 25 1.56 2.44 14.22
C GLY A 25 0.58 3.62 14.34
N ASP A 26 0.94 4.83 13.88
CA ASP A 26 0.03 5.98 13.81
C ASP A 26 -0.82 5.88 12.55
N THR A 27 -1.81 4.98 12.57
CA THR A 27 -2.66 4.69 11.41
C THR A 27 -3.54 5.85 11.00
N THR A 28 -3.83 6.77 11.92
CA THR A 28 -4.60 7.99 11.64
C THR A 28 -3.80 8.95 10.78
N SER A 29 -2.58 9.29 11.18
CA SER A 29 -1.69 10.13 10.37
C SER A 29 -1.32 9.45 9.06
N ALA A 30 -1.10 8.13 9.07
CA ALA A 30 -0.81 7.37 7.85
C ALA A 30 -1.93 7.51 6.81
N ARG A 31 -3.20 7.36 7.21
CA ARG A 31 -4.35 7.50 6.31
C ARG A 31 -4.50 8.91 5.75
N ALA A 32 -4.30 9.94 6.58
CA ALA A 32 -4.35 11.33 6.12
C ALA A 32 -3.31 11.59 5.01
N GLU A 33 -2.10 11.06 5.17
CA GLU A 33 -1.03 11.17 4.17
C GLU A 33 -1.32 10.33 2.92
N GLN A 34 -1.95 9.15 3.07
CA GLN A 34 -2.40 8.34 1.93
C GLN A 34 -3.43 9.09 1.07
N GLU A 35 -4.43 9.70 1.70
CA GLU A 35 -5.46 10.49 1.02
C GLU A 35 -4.84 11.70 0.31
N ALA A 36 -3.95 12.43 0.99
CA ALA A 36 -3.23 13.56 0.41
C ALA A 36 -2.34 13.13 -0.78
N ALA A 37 -1.70 11.96 -0.71
CA ALA A 37 -0.94 11.40 -1.83
C ALA A 37 -1.86 11.05 -3.01
N LEU A 38 -3.00 10.41 -2.76
CA LEU A 38 -3.98 10.06 -3.79
C LEU A 38 -4.52 11.30 -4.51
N ALA A 39 -4.80 12.38 -3.77
CA ALA A 39 -5.26 13.65 -4.34
C ALA A 39 -4.23 14.29 -5.31
N LEU A 40 -2.94 14.01 -5.10
CA LEU A 40 -1.84 14.47 -5.97
C LEU A 40 -1.47 13.45 -7.05
N THR A 41 -2.20 12.33 -7.14
CA THR A 41 -1.89 11.23 -8.06
C THR A 41 -2.69 11.34 -9.35
N ASP A 42 -2.08 11.96 -10.37
CA ASP A 42 -2.62 12.00 -11.73
C ASP A 42 -2.73 10.59 -12.34
N ALA A 43 -3.76 10.36 -13.16
CA ALA A 43 -3.91 9.11 -13.90
C ALA A 43 -2.90 9.06 -15.06
N PRO A 44 -2.24 7.91 -15.34
CA PRO A 44 -2.43 6.58 -14.74
C PRO A 44 -1.25 6.16 -13.84
N SER A 45 -1.10 6.70 -12.61
CA SER A 45 -0.05 6.20 -11.70
C SER A 45 -0.45 4.89 -10.98
N VAL A 46 -0.39 3.78 -11.73
CA VAL A 46 -0.75 2.42 -11.26
C VAL A 46 0.05 2.02 -10.01
N MET A 47 1.38 2.21 -10.05
CA MET A 47 2.26 1.80 -8.95
C MET A 47 1.99 2.58 -7.65
N SER A 48 1.85 3.90 -7.72
CA SER A 48 1.58 4.72 -6.53
C SER A 48 0.28 4.31 -5.85
N ARG A 49 -0.79 4.06 -6.63
CA ARG A 49 -2.08 3.62 -6.10
C ARG A 49 -2.01 2.25 -5.44
N ALA A 50 -1.27 1.31 -6.05
CA ALA A 50 -1.07 -0.01 -5.47
C ALA A 50 -0.29 0.04 -4.15
N LEU A 51 0.77 0.84 -4.07
CA LEU A 51 1.55 1.01 -2.84
C LEU A 51 0.68 1.63 -1.73
N LEU A 52 -0.09 2.68 -2.05
CA LEU A 52 -0.99 3.31 -1.09
C LEU A 52 -2.08 2.36 -0.59
N ALA A 53 -2.64 1.52 -1.46
CA ALA A 53 -3.63 0.52 -1.06
C ALA A 53 -3.04 -0.60 -0.18
N LEU A 54 -1.81 -1.03 -0.44
CA LEU A 54 -1.11 -2.00 0.42
C LEU A 54 -0.70 -1.39 1.77
N ASP A 55 -0.25 -0.13 1.78
CA ASP A 55 0.04 0.60 3.01
C ASP A 55 -1.26 0.83 3.83
N HIS A 56 -2.40 1.05 3.16
CA HIS A 56 -3.71 1.10 3.80
C HIS A 56 -4.12 -0.25 4.42
N ALA A 57 -3.90 -1.36 3.71
CA ALA A 57 -4.13 -2.70 4.24
C ALA A 57 -3.27 -2.98 5.48
N GLN A 58 -2.02 -2.50 5.50
CA GLN A 58 -1.18 -2.58 6.70
C GLN A 58 -1.78 -1.80 7.88
N CYS A 59 -2.36 -0.62 7.65
CA CYS A 59 -3.07 0.12 8.68
C CYS A 59 -4.28 -0.66 9.21
N GLN A 60 -5.08 -1.29 8.34
CA GLN A 60 -6.21 -2.14 8.76
C GLN A 60 -5.75 -3.29 9.67
N HIS A 61 -4.63 -3.94 9.33
CA HIS A 61 -4.03 -4.96 10.18
C HIS A 61 -3.61 -4.42 11.55
N ILE A 62 -2.92 -3.26 11.59
CA ILE A 62 -2.49 -2.61 12.84
C ILE A 62 -3.71 -2.28 13.72
N ASP A 63 -4.79 -1.81 13.08
CA ASP A 63 -6.07 -1.48 13.72
C ASP A 63 -6.92 -2.72 14.08
N LYS A 64 -6.31 -3.93 14.06
CA LYS A 64 -6.92 -5.21 14.45
C LYS A 64 -8.05 -5.69 13.55
N ASP A 65 -8.01 -5.32 12.27
CA ASP A 65 -8.89 -5.85 11.22
C ASP A 65 -8.09 -6.64 10.15
N PRO A 66 -7.62 -7.86 10.48
CA PRO A 66 -6.77 -8.64 9.58
C PRO A 66 -7.50 -9.18 8.35
N GLN A 67 -8.82 -9.41 8.42
CA GLN A 67 -9.58 -9.92 7.28
C GLN A 67 -9.74 -8.83 6.22
N THR A 68 -10.17 -7.62 6.61
CA THR A 68 -10.27 -6.50 5.68
C THR A 68 -8.90 -6.13 5.09
N ALA A 69 -7.82 -6.26 5.86
CA ALA A 69 -6.45 -6.11 5.37
C ALA A 69 -6.13 -7.10 4.25
N ALA A 70 -6.42 -8.39 4.44
CA ALA A 70 -6.20 -9.42 3.42
C ALA A 70 -7.08 -9.19 2.18
N ASP A 71 -8.34 -8.81 2.35
CA ASP A 71 -9.27 -8.53 1.24
C ASP A 71 -8.79 -7.35 0.39
N THR A 72 -8.37 -6.26 1.05
CA THR A 72 -7.84 -5.06 0.39
C THR A 72 -6.56 -5.39 -0.39
N ALA A 73 -5.62 -6.13 0.22
CA ALA A 73 -4.37 -6.50 -0.42
C ALA A 73 -4.57 -7.48 -1.59
N THR A 74 -5.45 -8.47 -1.43
CA THR A 74 -5.81 -9.44 -2.46
C THR A 74 -6.44 -8.76 -3.67
N THR A 75 -7.42 -7.89 -3.42
CA THR A 75 -8.10 -7.10 -4.46
C THR A 75 -7.10 -6.23 -5.22
N THR A 76 -6.23 -5.52 -4.49
CA THR A 76 -5.18 -4.68 -5.08
C THR A 76 -4.23 -5.51 -5.95
N TRP A 77 -3.79 -6.68 -5.46
CA TRP A 77 -2.89 -7.56 -6.20
C TRP A 77 -3.49 -8.05 -7.51
N HIS A 78 -4.75 -8.49 -7.50
CA HIS A 78 -5.42 -8.99 -8.71
C HIS A 78 -5.73 -7.90 -9.73
N GLN A 79 -5.93 -6.65 -9.31
CA GLN A 79 -6.19 -5.53 -10.22
C GLN A 79 -4.92 -4.99 -10.87
N LEU A 80 -3.73 -5.33 -10.36
CA LEU A 80 -2.47 -4.89 -10.94
C LEU A 80 -2.21 -5.59 -12.29
N PRO A 81 -1.78 -4.84 -13.33
CA PRO A 81 -1.24 -5.48 -14.53
C PRO A 81 -0.03 -6.35 -14.15
N LYS A 82 0.13 -7.52 -14.79
CA LYS A 82 1.19 -8.48 -14.46
C LYS A 82 2.59 -7.87 -14.38
N GLY A 83 2.90 -6.86 -15.20
CA GLY A 83 4.18 -6.14 -15.18
C GLY A 83 4.48 -5.36 -13.89
N TYR A 84 3.46 -5.06 -13.08
CA TYR A 84 3.57 -4.37 -11.79
C TYR A 84 3.50 -5.32 -10.58
N GLN A 85 3.24 -6.62 -10.78
CA GLN A 85 3.19 -7.65 -9.73
C GLN A 85 4.60 -8.13 -9.30
N ASN A 86 5.53 -7.20 -9.13
CA ASN A 86 6.92 -7.48 -8.79
C ASN A 86 7.50 -6.33 -7.94
N GLY A 87 8.81 -6.44 -7.64
CA GLY A 87 9.56 -5.40 -6.94
C GLY A 87 8.88 -4.95 -5.65
N LEU A 88 8.81 -3.63 -5.46
CA LEU A 88 8.33 -3.03 -4.23
C LEU A 88 6.88 -3.38 -3.89
N VAL A 89 6.00 -3.50 -4.89
CA VAL A 89 4.60 -3.84 -4.68
C VAL A 89 4.46 -5.24 -4.12
N ARG A 90 5.23 -6.20 -4.67
CA ARG A 90 5.29 -7.57 -4.16
C ARG A 90 5.85 -7.60 -2.73
N THR A 91 6.95 -6.89 -2.47
CA THR A 91 7.53 -6.81 -1.13
C THR A 91 6.54 -6.30 -0.09
N ARG A 92 5.70 -5.31 -0.42
CA ARG A 92 4.67 -4.79 0.49
C ARG A 92 3.57 -5.82 0.77
N ALA A 93 3.10 -6.52 -0.25
CA ALA A 93 2.09 -7.56 -0.07
C ALA A 93 2.64 -8.76 0.73
N GLU A 94 3.89 -9.17 0.48
CA GLU A 94 4.57 -10.22 1.24
C GLU A 94 4.78 -9.81 2.70
N THR A 95 5.16 -8.54 2.96
CA THR A 95 5.30 -8.02 4.33
C THR A 95 3.98 -8.13 5.10
N LEU A 96 2.86 -7.72 4.49
CA LEU A 96 1.55 -7.86 5.12
C LEU A 96 1.19 -9.32 5.34
N ARG A 97 1.37 -10.20 4.33
CA ARG A 97 1.15 -11.65 4.48
C ARG A 97 1.93 -12.19 5.67
N ASP A 98 3.19 -11.78 5.82
CA ASP A 98 4.05 -12.30 6.87
C ASP A 98 3.64 -11.83 8.27
N ALA A 99 2.99 -10.68 8.39
CA ALA A 99 2.39 -10.18 9.62
C ALA A 99 1.01 -10.80 9.96
N LEU A 100 0.30 -11.32 8.96
CA LEU A 100 -1.00 -11.98 9.14
C LEU A 100 -0.86 -13.43 9.64
N THR A 101 -1.92 -13.92 10.29
CA THR A 101 -2.06 -15.31 10.74
C THR A 101 -3.41 -15.89 10.35
N GLY A 102 -3.52 -17.22 10.28
CA GLY A 102 -4.76 -17.93 9.97
C GLY A 102 -5.31 -17.64 8.57
N ARG A 103 -6.64 -17.69 8.42
CA ARG A 103 -7.34 -17.53 7.12
C ARG A 103 -6.90 -16.29 6.32
N PRO A 104 -6.75 -15.08 6.90
CA PRO A 104 -6.26 -13.91 6.17
C PRO A 104 -4.87 -14.11 5.54
N ARG A 105 -3.96 -14.82 6.24
CA ARG A 105 -2.63 -15.15 5.71
C ARG A 105 -2.73 -16.12 4.54
N ASP A 106 -3.53 -17.17 4.69
CA ASP A 106 -3.69 -18.21 3.68
C ASP A 106 -4.25 -17.64 2.37
N GLN A 107 -5.28 -16.78 2.49
CA GLN A 107 -5.87 -16.05 1.36
C GLN A 107 -4.83 -15.23 0.60
N LEU A 108 -4.04 -14.41 1.31
CA LEU A 108 -3.03 -13.59 0.66
C LEU A 108 -1.88 -14.43 0.08
N THR A 109 -1.58 -15.58 0.69
CA THR A 109 -0.59 -16.54 0.15
C THR A 109 -1.06 -17.12 -1.19
N GLU A 110 -2.32 -17.50 -1.30
CA GLU A 110 -2.92 -17.99 -2.54
C GLU A 110 -2.89 -16.91 -3.63
N ALA A 111 -3.30 -15.69 -3.30
CA ALA A 111 -3.30 -14.57 -4.23
C ALA A 111 -1.90 -14.28 -4.81
N LEU A 112 -0.86 -14.32 -3.98
CA LEU A 112 0.54 -14.06 -4.39
C LEU A 112 1.19 -15.20 -5.18
N SER A 113 0.54 -16.37 -5.24
CA SER A 113 1.01 -17.54 -5.99
C SER A 113 0.52 -17.57 -7.45
N THR A 114 -0.34 -16.62 -7.84
CA THR A 114 -1.01 -16.54 -9.16
C THR A 114 -0.39 -15.47 -10.08
#